data_AF-A0A316EB30-F1
#
_entry.id   AF-A0A316EB30-F1
#
_cell.length_a   1.000
_cell.length_b   1.000
_cell.length_c   1.000
_cell.angle_alpha   90.00
_cell.angle_beta   90.00
_cell.angle_gamma   90.00
#
_symmetry.space_group_name_H-M   'P 1'
#
loop_
_entity.id
_entity.type
_entity.pdbx_description
1 polymer ?
#
loop_
_entity_poly.entity_id
_entity_poly.type
_entity_poly.pdbx_seq_one_letter_code
_entity_poly.pdbx_strand_id
1 'polypeptide(L)'
;MRQLTISIPDNHASFFLKVVKAFDFAKVEKNIKVEEPSLSAEQKRILDGISEAVNEINLHKQGKIKLQSGDEFLNELKREGYL
;
A
#
# COMPACT_ATOMS: atom_id res chain seq x y z
N MET A 1 23.70 18.09 18.87
CA MET A 1 23.78 16.90 18.00
C MET A 1 24.26 17.36 16.63
N ARG A 2 25.10 16.57 15.93
CA ARG A 2 25.62 16.91 14.60
C ARG A 2 25.15 15.85 13.61
N GLN A 3 24.65 16.25 12.45
CA GLN A 3 24.11 15.36 11.42
C GLN A 3 24.98 15.44 10.17
N LEU A 4 25.27 14.28 9.58
CA LEU A 4 26.03 14.15 8.34
C LEU A 4 25.19 13.37 7.32
N THR A 5 25.03 13.94 6.13
CA THR A 5 24.36 13.29 4.99
C THR A 5 25.43 12.91 3.97
N ILE A 6 25.46 11.63 3.58
CA ILE A 6 26.41 11.11 2.61
C ILE A 6 25.62 10.63 1.39
N SER A 7 25.97 11.14 0.20
CA SER A 7 25.41 10.65 -1.07
C SER A 7 26.34 9.57 -1.62
N ILE A 8 25.80 8.38 -1.87
CA ILE A 8 26.54 7.23 -2.40
C ILE A 8 25.75 6.55 -3.52
N PRO A 9 26.42 5.95 -4.51
CA PRO A 9 25.76 5.13 -5.52
C PRO A 9 25.00 3.94 -4.93
N ASP A 10 23.84 3.59 -5.50
CA ASP A 10 22.94 2.54 -4.98
C ASP A 10 23.61 1.18 -4.82
N ASN A 11 24.49 0.81 -5.76
CA ASN A 11 25.25 -0.43 -5.72
C ASN A 11 26.22 -0.53 -4.54
N HIS A 12 26.52 0.60 -3.87
CA HIS A 12 27.38 0.65 -2.67
C HIS A 12 26.59 0.91 -1.39
N ALA A 13 25.32 1.32 -1.48
CA ALA A 13 24.48 1.64 -0.32
C ALA A 13 24.32 0.49 0.67
N SER A 14 24.12 -0.73 0.16
CA SER A 14 23.99 -1.94 0.99
C SER A 14 25.24 -2.25 1.80
N PHE A 15 26.43 -1.98 1.28
CA PHE A 15 27.69 -2.18 1.99
C PHE A 15 27.84 -1.15 3.13
N PHE A 16 27.64 0.13 2.81
CA PHE A 16 27.74 1.21 3.80
C PHE A 16 26.74 1.05 4.95
N LEU A 17 25.50 0.64 4.66
CA LEU A 17 24.50 0.36 5.70
C LEU A 17 24.94 -0.75 6.67
N LYS A 18 25.65 -1.77 6.20
CA LYS A 18 26.16 -2.84 7.09
C LYS A 18 27.24 -2.30 8.03
N VAL A 19 28.15 -1.47 7.51
CA VAL A 19 29.22 -0.84 8.30
C VAL A 19 28.61 0.10 9.35
N VAL A 20 27.67 0.96 8.95
CA VAL A 20 27.05 1.91 9.88
C VAL A 20 26.25 1.20 10.97
N LYS A 21 25.55 0.10 10.64
CA LYS A 21 24.83 -0.73 11.61
C LYS A 21 25.73 -1.43 12.63
N ALA A 22 27.03 -1.56 12.38
CA ALA A 22 27.96 -2.15 13.33
C ALA A 22 28.29 -1.20 14.50
N PHE A 23 27.99 0.10 14.36
CA PHE A 23 28.15 1.08 15.43
C PHE A 23 26.88 1.16 16.29
N ASP A 24 27.03 0.96 17.59
CA ASP A 24 25.96 1.00 18.60
C ASP A 24 25.35 2.40 18.79
N PHE A 25 26.11 3.45 18.50
CA PHE A 25 25.67 4.85 18.55
C PHE A 25 24.98 5.33 17.26
N ALA A 26 24.96 4.52 16.19
CA ALA A 26 24.43 4.94 14.91
C ALA A 26 22.91 4.71 14.82
N LYS A 27 22.14 5.80 14.83
CA LYS A 27 20.70 5.76 14.54
C LYS A 27 20.48 5.83 13.03
N VAL A 28 20.20 4.69 12.41
CA VAL A 28 19.87 4.62 10.97
C VAL A 28 18.40 4.95 10.77
N GLU A 29 18.11 6.20 10.40
CA GLU A 29 16.79 6.58 9.95
C GLU A 29 16.63 6.16 8.49
N LYS A 30 15.92 5.04 8.29
CA LYS A 30 15.47 4.62 6.97
C LYS A 30 14.45 5.65 6.46
N ASN A 31 14.95 6.75 5.91
CA ASN A 31 14.18 7.58 5.00
C ASN A 31 14.05 6.82 3.68
N ILE A 32 13.37 5.66 3.72
CA ILE A 32 12.73 5.15 2.53
C ILE A 32 11.66 6.21 2.29
N LYS A 33 11.93 7.12 1.36
CA LYS A 33 10.82 7.68 0.59
C LYS A 33 10.18 6.43 0.02
N VAL A 34 9.12 5.97 0.69
CA VAL A 34 8.19 5.07 0.07
C VAL A 34 7.61 5.97 -1.00
N GLU A 35 8.26 6.00 -2.15
CA GLU A 35 7.54 6.26 -3.38
C GLU A 35 6.41 5.26 -3.27
N GLU A 36 5.21 5.75 -2.96
CA GLU A 36 4.01 4.93 -3.02
C GLU A 36 4.17 4.17 -4.33
N PRO A 37 4.19 2.81 -4.30
CA PRO A 37 4.30 2.07 -5.54
C PRO A 37 3.26 2.70 -6.46
N SER A 38 3.70 3.22 -7.61
CA SER A 38 2.81 3.93 -8.51
C SER A 38 1.86 2.88 -9.05
N LEU A 39 0.78 2.65 -8.30
CA LEU A 39 -0.22 1.67 -8.63
C LEU A 39 -0.72 2.05 -10.01
N SER A 40 -0.66 1.11 -10.94
CA SER A 40 -1.29 1.31 -12.24
C SER A 40 -2.77 1.67 -12.02
N ALA A 41 -3.37 2.37 -12.98
CA ALA A 41 -4.79 2.72 -12.87
C ALA A 41 -5.67 1.48 -12.59
N GLU A 42 -5.29 0.32 -13.12
CA GLU A 42 -5.93 -0.96 -12.86
C GLU A 42 -5.73 -1.45 -11.42
N GLN A 43 -4.51 -1.38 -10.89
CA GLN A 43 -4.23 -1.78 -9.51
C GLN A 43 -4.94 -0.90 -8.49
N LYS A 44 -5.07 0.41 -8.76
CA LYS A 44 -5.86 1.32 -7.91
C LYS A 44 -7.32 0.92 -7.90
N ARG A 45 -7.92 0.65 -9.07
CA ARG A 45 -9.32 0.24 -9.17
C ARG A 45 -9.61 -1.06 -8.42
N ILE A 46 -8.70 -2.03 -8.51
CA ILE A 46 -8.83 -3.29 -7.76
C ILE A 46 -8.75 -3.05 -6.25
N LEU A 47 -7.80 -2.23 -5.81
CA LEU A 47 -7.62 -1.90 -4.39
C LEU A 47 -8.82 -1.13 -3.81
N ASP A 48 -9.35 -0.18 -4.59
CA ASP A 48 -10.54 0.59 -4.23
C ASP A 48 -11.75 -0.33 -4.10
N GLY A 49 -11.97 -1.23 -5.06
CA GLY A 49 -13.07 -2.22 -5.01
C GLY A 49 -12.97 -3.18 -3.82
N ILE A 50 -11.77 -3.63 -3.45
CA ILE A 50 -11.57 -4.45 -2.25
C ILE A 50 -11.91 -3.65 -0.98
N SER A 51 -11.47 -2.39 -0.92
CA SER A 51 -11.70 -1.51 0.24
C SER A 51 -13.18 -1.21 0.42
N GLU A 52 -13.89 -0.98 -0.69
CA GLU A 52 -15.34 -0.77 -0.72
C GLU A 52 -16.10 -2.00 -0.22
N ALA A 53 -15.77 -3.21 -0.74
CA ALA A 53 -16.40 -4.45 -0.30
C ALA A 53 -16.23 -4.70 1.21
N VAL A 54 -15.04 -4.42 1.77
CA VAL A 54 -14.80 -4.52 3.22
C VAL A 54 -15.67 -3.52 4.00
N ASN A 55 -15.82 -2.30 3.49
CA ASN A 55 -16.66 -1.29 4.12
C ASN A 55 -18.15 -1.68 4.10
N GLU A 56 -18.64 -2.20 2.98
CA GLU A 56 -20.03 -2.69 2.87
C GLU A 56 -20.32 -3.82 3.85
N ILE A 57 -19.41 -4.78 3.98
CA ILE A 57 -19.53 -5.87 4.96
C ILE A 57 -19.60 -5.31 6.39
N ASN A 58 -18.77 -4.32 6.71
CA ASN A 58 -18.78 -3.68 8.03
C ASN A 58 -20.09 -2.92 8.30
N LEU A 59 -20.61 -2.19 7.30
CA LEU A 59 -21.88 -1.48 7.41
C LEU A 59 -23.07 -2.44 7.51
N HIS A 60 -23.05 -3.56 6.80
CA HIS A 60 -24.06 -4.61 6.88
C HIS A 60 -24.06 -5.27 8.27
N LYS A 61 -22.88 -5.58 8.81
CA LYS A 61 -22.74 -6.10 10.19
C LYS A 61 -23.27 -5.13 11.24
N GLN A 62 -23.22 -3.82 10.98
CA GLN A 62 -23.81 -2.79 11.83
C GLN A 62 -25.31 -2.58 11.61
N GLY A 63 -25.93 -3.31 10.67
CA GLY A 63 -27.34 -3.17 10.29
C GLY A 63 -27.67 -1.87 9.56
N LYS A 64 -26.65 -1.13 9.07
CA LYS A 64 -26.82 0.17 8.42
C LYS A 64 -27.23 0.06 6.95
N ILE A 65 -26.80 -1.01 6.29
CA ILE A 65 -27.12 -1.28 4.89
C ILE A 65 -27.57 -2.74 4.73
N LYS A 66 -28.36 -3.01 3.69
CA LYS A 66 -28.56 -4.36 3.17
C LYS A 66 -27.53 -4.60 2.09
N LEU A 67 -26.90 -5.77 2.08
CA LEU A 67 -26.04 -6.16 0.97
C LEU A 67 -26.88 -6.35 -0.29
N GLN A 68 -26.27 -6.06 -1.43
CA GLN A 68 -26.86 -6.39 -2.72
C GLN A 68 -27.03 -7.92 -2.86
N SER A 69 -28.03 -8.32 -3.63
CA SER A 69 -28.26 -9.71 -3.98
C SER A 69 -27.18 -10.23 -4.95
N GLY A 70 -27.03 -11.56 -5.03
CA GLY A 70 -26.09 -12.17 -5.96
C GLY A 70 -26.40 -11.83 -7.44
N ASP A 71 -27.67 -11.67 -7.79
CA ASP A 71 -28.09 -11.29 -9.13
C ASP A 71 -27.72 -9.82 -9.45
N GLU A 72 -27.88 -8.92 -8.48
CA GLU A 72 -27.45 -7.52 -8.60
C GLU A 72 -25.94 -7.43 -8.78
N PHE A 73 -25.18 -8.20 -8.00
CA PHE A 73 -23.73 -8.27 -8.12
C PHE A 73 -23.28 -8.81 -9.48
N LEU A 74 -23.91 -9.89 -9.98
CA LEU A 74 -23.60 -10.43 -11.30
C LEU A 74 -23.94 -9.44 -12.43
N ASN A 75 -25.00 -8.66 -12.29
CA ASN A 75 -25.36 -7.63 -13.26
C ASN A 75 -24.40 -6.44 -13.22
N GLU A 76 -23.90 -6.08 -12.03
CA GLU A 76 -22.87 -5.06 -11.84
C GLU A 76 -21.57 -5.47 -12.54
N LEU A 77 -21.08 -6.70 -12.31
CA LEU A 77 -19.86 -7.20 -12.93
C LEU A 77 -19.91 -7.18 -14.47
N LYS A 78 -21.07 -7.48 -15.07
CA LYS A 78 -21.28 -7.38 -16.52
C LYS A 78 -21.27 -5.93 -17.01
N ARG A 79 -21.90 -5.02 -16.28
CA ARG A 79 -21.97 -3.59 -16.63
C ARG A 79 -20.59 -2.92 -16.56
N GLU A 80 -19.77 -3.34 -15.61
CA GLU A 80 -18.42 -2.81 -15.40
C GLU A 80 -17.35 -3.49 -16.28
N GLY A 81 -17.76 -4.49 -17.07
CA GLY A 81 -16.88 -5.16 -18.04
C GLY A 81 -15.91 -6.15 -17.40
N TYR A 82 -16.20 -6.64 -16.20
CA TYR A 82 -15.47 -7.74 -15.57
C TYR A 82 -15.91 -9.12 -16.08
N LEU A 83 -17.12 -9.21 -16.66
CA LEU A 83 -17.75 -10.41 -17.21
C LEU A 83 -18.37 -10.16 -18.60
#